data_AF-A0A5R2N7C4-F1
#
_entry.id   AF-A0A5R2N7C4-F1
#
_cell.length_a   1.000
_cell.length_b   1.000
_cell.length_c   1.000
_cell.angle_alpha   90.00
_cell.angle_beta   90.00
_cell.angle_gamma   90.00
#
_symmetry.space_group_name_H-M   'P 1'
#
loop_
_entity.id
_entity.type
_entity.pdbx_description
1 polymer ?
#
loop_
_entity_poly.entity_id
_entity_poly.type
_entity_poly.pdbx_seq_one_letter_code
_entity_poly.pdbx_strand_id
1 'polypeptide(L)'
;MLLFSNLDSHLLNPARDPLVFDATLGAHGTYTTEHFVLRLSPRTHELVDALTRGQTEGYDIGELFQAYSTYLHETVHWWQHMGSTAGLILSLAYPAQIYGSMEFLQTFARGAGGVKPIKAWAHKAMVDGKTHSDPVLAAANVAVNNALDISFYKQLACSPKAVLALERTPYFESVGH
;
A
#
# COMPACT_ATOMS: atom_id res chain seq x y z
N MET A 1 0.07 12.12 -22.39
CA MET A 1 0.09 12.64 -21.00
C MET A 1 -1.32 13.15 -20.72
N LEU A 2 -2.12 12.41 -19.95
CA LEU A 2 -3.51 12.77 -19.67
C LEU A 2 -3.51 13.92 -18.65
N LEU A 3 -4.12 15.05 -19.03
CA LEU A 3 -4.41 16.15 -18.12
C LEU A 3 -5.51 15.67 -17.14
N PHE A 4 -5.22 15.69 -15.84
CA PHE A 4 -6.12 15.28 -14.76
C PHE A 4 -7.44 16.08 -14.72
N SER A 5 -7.53 17.21 -15.43
CA SER A 5 -8.72 18.05 -15.54
C SER A 5 -9.89 17.43 -16.33
N ASN A 6 -9.70 16.26 -16.93
CA ASN A 6 -10.76 15.53 -17.67
C ASN A 6 -11.32 14.31 -16.93
N LEU A 7 -11.09 14.18 -15.62
CA LEU A 7 -11.74 13.13 -14.83
C LEU A 7 -13.21 13.49 -14.61
N ASP A 8 -14.10 12.61 -15.05
CA ASP A 8 -15.54 12.73 -14.83
C ASP A 8 -15.83 12.82 -13.33
N SER A 9 -16.44 13.94 -12.91
CA SER A 9 -16.79 14.21 -11.51
C SER A 9 -17.70 13.14 -10.89
N HIS A 10 -18.47 12.40 -11.70
CA HIS A 10 -19.27 11.28 -11.22
C HIS A 10 -18.45 10.03 -10.87
N LEU A 11 -17.23 9.89 -11.40
CA LEU A 11 -16.29 8.82 -11.03
C LEU A 11 -15.55 9.13 -9.73
N LEU A 12 -15.57 10.39 -9.27
CA LEU A 12 -14.98 10.80 -7.99
C LEU A 12 -15.97 10.62 -6.82
N ASN A 13 -17.25 10.36 -7.08
CA ASN A 13 -18.23 10.18 -6.02
C ASN A 13 -19.45 9.33 -6.45
N PRO A 14 -19.33 8.00 -6.58
CA PRO A 14 -20.49 7.14 -6.65
C PRO A 14 -20.91 6.86 -5.21
N ALA A 15 -22.01 7.45 -4.76
CA ALA A 15 -22.51 7.40 -3.38
C ALA A 15 -22.80 5.97 -2.82
N ARG A 16 -22.45 4.89 -3.54
CA ARG A 16 -22.66 3.48 -3.19
C ARG A 16 -21.63 2.51 -3.80
N ASP A 17 -20.41 2.95 -4.12
CA ASP A 17 -19.35 2.03 -4.58
C ASP A 17 -18.45 1.58 -3.40
N PRO A 18 -18.21 0.28 -3.17
CA PRO A 18 -17.23 -0.17 -2.18
C PRO A 18 -15.76 0.26 -2.48
N LEU A 19 -15.51 0.93 -3.61
CA LEU A 19 -14.28 1.67 -3.93
C LEU A 19 -14.29 3.14 -3.47
N VAL A 20 -15.36 3.60 -2.79
CA VAL A 20 -15.44 4.94 -2.19
C VAL A 20 -14.21 5.18 -1.33
N PHE A 21 -13.53 6.30 -1.60
CA PHE A 21 -12.37 6.78 -0.88
C PHE A 21 -12.76 7.25 0.55
N ASP A 22 -13.33 6.38 1.37
CA ASP A 22 -13.60 6.68 2.79
C ASP A 22 -12.31 7.07 3.52
N ALA A 23 -11.15 6.58 3.05
CA ALA A 23 -9.85 7.00 3.53
C ALA A 23 -9.52 8.49 3.26
N THR A 24 -10.04 9.13 2.20
CA THR A 24 -9.75 10.56 1.94
C THR A 24 -10.79 11.53 2.48
N LEU A 25 -11.86 11.01 3.12
CA LEU A 25 -12.92 11.82 3.74
C LEU A 25 -12.61 12.21 5.20
N GLY A 26 -11.48 11.74 5.76
CA GLY A 26 -10.95 12.23 7.02
C GLY A 26 -10.37 13.64 6.87
N ALA A 27 -11.25 14.65 6.81
CA ALA A 27 -11.05 16.12 6.83
C ALA A 27 -9.93 16.76 5.98
N HIS A 28 -8.69 16.26 6.01
CA HIS A 28 -7.51 16.83 5.35
C HIS A 28 -6.64 15.81 4.59
N GLY A 29 -6.87 14.51 4.75
CA GLY A 29 -6.12 13.43 4.07
C GLY A 29 -5.85 12.24 4.99
N THR A 30 -5.19 11.20 4.46
CA THR A 30 -4.70 10.08 5.26
C THR A 30 -3.23 9.83 5.02
N TYR A 31 -2.48 9.76 6.11
CA TYR A 31 -1.18 9.12 6.16
C TYR A 31 -1.35 7.69 6.65
N THR A 32 -0.99 6.70 5.83
CA THR A 32 -0.85 5.32 6.30
C THR A 32 0.63 5.00 6.43
N THR A 33 1.08 4.82 7.68
CA THR A 33 2.45 4.40 8.03
C THR A 33 2.86 3.08 7.39
N GLU A 34 1.95 2.28 6.84
CA GLU A 34 2.28 1.01 6.18
C GLU A 34 2.42 1.11 4.66
N HIS A 35 1.79 2.13 4.05
CA HIS A 35 1.78 2.34 2.60
C HIS A 35 2.71 3.48 2.18
N PHE A 36 3.10 4.35 3.13
CA PHE A 36 4.07 5.43 2.92
C PHE A 36 3.73 6.38 1.76
N VAL A 37 2.44 6.49 1.47
CA VAL A 37 1.90 7.47 0.54
C VAL A 37 1.15 8.51 1.36
N LEU A 38 1.61 9.76 1.29
CA LEU A 38 0.80 10.89 1.72
C LEU A 38 -0.33 11.07 0.70
N ARG A 39 -1.55 10.75 1.11
CA ARG A 39 -2.75 11.03 0.31
C ARG A 39 -3.47 12.21 0.94
N LEU A 40 -3.18 13.40 0.43
CA LEU A 40 -3.95 14.60 0.75
C LEU A 40 -5.40 14.42 0.30
N SER A 41 -6.33 15.06 0.99
CA SER A 41 -7.70 15.17 0.46
C SER A 41 -7.67 15.85 -0.92
N PRO A 42 -8.62 15.54 -1.84
CA PRO A 42 -8.66 16.19 -3.14
C PRO A 42 -8.64 17.72 -3.05
N ARG A 43 -9.34 18.29 -2.06
CA ARG A 43 -9.36 19.73 -1.79
C ARG A 43 -8.02 20.28 -1.31
N THR A 44 -7.38 19.60 -0.36
CA THR A 44 -6.04 19.99 0.12
C THR A 44 -5.01 19.90 -1.01
N HIS A 45 -5.10 18.86 -1.84
CA HIS A 45 -4.22 18.70 -3.00
C HIS A 45 -4.41 19.82 -4.04
N GLU A 46 -5.66 20.16 -4.37
CA GLU A 46 -6.01 21.28 -5.25
C GLU A 46 -5.42 22.60 -4.73
N LEU A 47 -5.62 22.91 -3.45
CA LEU A 47 -5.13 24.15 -2.84
C LEU A 47 -3.59 24.22 -2.81
N VAL A 48 -2.91 23.10 -2.56
CA VAL A 48 -1.44 23.02 -2.60
C VAL A 48 -0.93 23.20 -4.03
N ASP A 49 -1.58 22.60 -5.04
CA ASP A 49 -1.21 22.76 -6.45
C ASP A 49 -1.47 24.19 -6.95
N ALA A 50 -2.56 24.82 -6.52
CA ALA A 50 -2.83 26.23 -6.78
C ALA A 50 -1.74 27.14 -6.20
N LEU A 51 -1.28 26.87 -4.97
CA LEU A 51 -0.15 27.59 -4.35
C LEU A 51 1.16 27.42 -5.11
N THR A 52 1.53 26.18 -5.47
CA THR A 52 2.80 25.91 -6.17
C THR A 52 2.84 26.48 -7.59
N ARG A 53 1.68 26.62 -8.24
CA ARG A 53 1.53 27.25 -9.56
C ARG A 53 1.30 28.75 -9.52
N GLY A 54 1.12 29.34 -8.34
CA GLY A 54 0.79 30.76 -8.17
C GLY A 54 -0.62 31.12 -8.67
N GLN A 55 -1.53 30.15 -8.78
CA GLN A 55 -2.91 30.31 -9.26
C GLN A 55 -3.88 30.41 -8.07
N THR A 56 -3.66 31.40 -7.20
CA THR A 56 -4.39 31.51 -5.92
C THR A 56 -5.63 32.40 -5.98
N GLU A 57 -5.89 33.04 -7.12
CA GLU A 57 -7.05 33.91 -7.31
C GLU A 57 -8.37 33.13 -7.13
N GLY A 58 -9.29 33.67 -6.32
CA GLY A 58 -10.59 33.07 -6.05
C GLY A 58 -10.62 32.06 -4.89
N TYR A 59 -9.48 31.72 -4.29
CA TYR A 59 -9.43 30.89 -3.09
C TYR A 59 -9.35 31.73 -1.80
N ASP A 60 -9.87 31.18 -0.71
CA ASP A 60 -9.68 31.78 0.62
C ASP A 60 -8.23 31.62 1.09
N ILE A 61 -7.66 32.71 1.60
CA ILE A 61 -6.26 32.74 2.04
C ILE A 61 -6.03 31.81 3.25
N GLY A 62 -7.00 31.74 4.18
CA GLY A 62 -6.92 30.86 5.34
C GLY A 62 -6.90 29.38 4.94
N GLU A 63 -7.76 28.99 3.99
CA GLU A 63 -7.76 27.63 3.41
C GLU A 63 -6.43 27.28 2.74
N LEU A 64 -5.85 28.20 1.96
CA LEU A 64 -4.55 27.99 1.30
C LEU A 64 -3.44 27.76 2.35
N PHE A 65 -3.35 28.60 3.38
CA PHE A 65 -2.36 28.42 4.45
C PHE A 65 -2.55 27.12 5.23
N GLN A 66 -3.79 26.77 5.56
CA GLN A 66 -4.08 25.51 6.26
C GLN A 66 -3.71 24.30 5.41
N ALA A 67 -4.02 24.32 4.11
CA ALA A 67 -3.68 23.25 3.19
C ALA A 67 -2.15 23.06 3.07
N TYR A 68 -1.41 24.15 2.94
CA TYR A 68 0.05 24.10 2.88
C TYR A 68 0.68 23.68 4.20
N SER A 69 0.15 24.17 5.33
CA SER A 69 0.58 23.74 6.67
C SER A 69 0.36 22.24 6.87
N THR A 70 -0.78 21.71 6.42
CA THR A 70 -1.07 20.27 6.44
C THR A 70 -0.06 19.50 5.59
N TYR A 71 0.20 19.93 4.36
CA TYR A 71 1.20 19.31 3.49
C TYR A 71 2.59 19.27 4.14
N LEU A 72 3.03 20.38 4.76
CA LEU A 72 4.30 20.45 5.47
C LEU A 72 4.31 19.55 6.71
N HIS A 73 3.25 19.55 7.51
CA HIS A 73 3.11 18.73 8.72
C HIS A 73 3.27 17.25 8.39
N GLU A 74 2.53 16.76 7.40
CA GLU A 74 2.60 15.38 6.95
C GLU A 74 3.95 15.05 6.30
N THR A 75 4.54 15.99 5.57
CA THR A 75 5.89 15.84 5.02
C THR A 75 6.92 15.68 6.14
N VAL A 76 6.92 16.56 7.14
CA VAL A 76 7.84 16.46 8.29
C VAL A 76 7.66 15.14 9.04
N HIS A 77 6.43 14.69 9.25
CA HIS A 77 6.16 13.37 9.82
C HIS A 77 6.77 12.24 9.00
N TRP A 78 6.70 12.31 7.66
CA TRP A 78 7.38 11.37 6.78
C TRP A 78 8.91 11.40 6.96
N TRP A 79 9.53 12.59 6.95
CA TRP A 79 10.99 12.74 7.14
C TRP A 79 11.46 12.21 8.50
N GLN A 80 10.72 12.51 9.58
CA GLN A 80 11.04 12.02 10.92
C GLN A 80 11.00 10.49 10.99
N HIS A 81 10.06 9.87 10.27
CA HIS A 81 9.94 8.42 10.25
C HIS A 81 11.03 7.78 9.37
N MET A 82 11.23 8.28 8.15
CA MET A 82 12.28 7.87 7.21
C MET A 82 13.71 8.10 7.73
N GLY A 83 13.88 9.06 8.64
CA GLY A 83 15.18 9.41 9.21
C GLY A 83 15.81 8.30 10.06
N SER A 84 15.07 7.23 10.36
CA SER A 84 15.59 6.03 11.00
C SER A 84 15.77 4.88 10.01
N THR A 85 16.75 4.00 10.24
CA THR A 85 16.94 2.78 9.43
C THR A 85 15.68 1.91 9.39
N ALA A 86 15.00 1.77 10.53
CA ALA A 86 13.75 1.01 10.61
C ALA A 86 12.65 1.64 9.76
N GLY A 87 12.44 2.96 9.86
CA GLY A 87 11.42 3.65 9.08
C GLY A 87 11.71 3.67 7.58
N LEU A 88 12.98 3.79 7.17
CA LEU A 88 13.40 3.64 5.77
C LEU A 88 13.09 2.24 5.23
N ILE A 89 13.40 1.17 5.98
CA ILE A 89 13.13 -0.19 5.50
C ILE A 89 11.61 -0.43 5.44
N LEU A 90 10.87 0.00 6.46
CA LEU A 90 9.41 -0.09 6.47
C LEU A 90 8.80 0.67 5.27
N SER A 91 9.37 1.81 4.88
CA SER A 91 8.86 2.58 3.73
C SER A 91 9.01 1.89 2.40
N LEU A 92 10.06 1.09 2.27
CA LEU A 92 10.34 0.31 1.08
C LEU A 92 9.58 -1.01 1.07
N ALA A 93 9.05 -1.46 2.21
CA ALA A 93 8.41 -2.76 2.33
C ALA A 93 7.19 -2.92 1.41
N TYR A 94 6.30 -1.93 1.35
CA TYR A 94 5.13 -2.00 0.46
C TYR A 94 5.49 -1.99 -1.04
N PRO A 95 6.31 -1.04 -1.55
CA PRO A 95 6.73 -1.11 -2.96
C PRO A 95 7.54 -2.38 -3.25
N ALA A 96 8.39 -2.84 -2.34
CA ALA A 96 9.10 -4.12 -2.50
C ALA A 96 8.14 -5.31 -2.63
N GLN A 97 7.07 -5.35 -1.82
CA GLN A 97 6.04 -6.38 -1.92
C GLN A 97 5.35 -6.37 -3.29
N ILE A 98 4.95 -5.19 -3.76
CA ILE A 98 4.24 -5.04 -5.02
C ILE A 98 5.14 -5.39 -6.20
N TYR A 99 6.31 -4.74 -6.32
CA TYR A 99 7.21 -4.96 -7.45
C TYR A 99 7.83 -6.36 -7.43
N GLY A 100 8.19 -6.87 -6.25
CA GLY A 100 8.72 -8.23 -6.08
C GLY A 100 7.70 -9.33 -6.36
N SER A 101 6.40 -9.03 -6.28
CA SER A 101 5.34 -10.02 -6.53
C SER A 101 4.59 -9.82 -7.86
N MET A 102 4.79 -8.70 -8.55
CA MET A 102 3.97 -8.30 -9.71
C MET A 102 3.96 -9.36 -10.82
N GLU A 103 5.14 -9.80 -11.26
CA GLU A 103 5.29 -10.78 -12.34
C GLU A 103 4.69 -12.14 -11.95
N PHE A 104 4.89 -12.56 -10.70
CA PHE A 104 4.34 -13.80 -10.17
C PHE A 104 2.82 -13.74 -10.06
N LEU A 105 2.26 -12.61 -9.61
CA LEU A 105 0.82 -12.39 -9.55
C LEU A 105 0.19 -12.37 -10.95
N GLN A 106 0.86 -11.81 -11.96
CA GLN A 106 0.41 -11.86 -13.35
C GLN A 106 0.42 -13.29 -13.89
N THR A 107 1.49 -14.05 -13.63
CA THR A 107 1.62 -15.45 -14.02
C THR A 107 0.52 -16.30 -13.37
N PHE A 108 0.31 -16.12 -12.06
CA PHE A 108 -0.77 -16.73 -11.31
C PHE A 108 -2.14 -16.37 -11.89
N ALA A 109 -2.42 -15.09 -12.13
CA ALA A 109 -3.71 -14.63 -12.64
C ALA A 109 -4.02 -15.18 -14.05
N ARG A 110 -3.01 -15.35 -14.91
CA ARG A 110 -3.18 -15.97 -16.24
C ARG A 110 -3.50 -17.46 -16.16
N GLY A 111 -2.94 -18.16 -15.17
CA GLY A 111 -3.12 -19.61 -15.01
C GLY A 111 -4.35 -20.02 -14.18
N ALA A 112 -4.55 -19.38 -13.03
CA ALA A 112 -5.60 -19.70 -12.07
C ALA A 112 -6.81 -18.76 -12.15
N GLY A 113 -6.70 -17.60 -12.80
CA GLY A 113 -7.72 -16.57 -12.85
C GLY A 113 -7.72 -15.64 -11.63
N GLY A 114 -8.81 -14.89 -11.45
CA GLY A 114 -8.99 -13.91 -10.38
C GLY A 114 -9.39 -14.51 -9.03
N VAL A 115 -8.66 -15.52 -8.53
CA VAL A 115 -8.99 -16.23 -7.30
C VAL A 115 -8.35 -15.57 -6.08
N LYS A 116 -9.13 -15.35 -5.02
CA LYS A 116 -8.67 -14.85 -3.71
C LYS A 116 -9.31 -15.66 -2.57
N PRO A 117 -8.61 -15.92 -1.45
CA PRO A 117 -7.22 -15.56 -1.18
C PRO A 117 -6.22 -16.55 -1.82
N ILE A 118 -5.14 -16.01 -2.40
CA ILE A 118 -4.10 -16.77 -3.13
C ILE A 118 -3.44 -17.83 -2.23
N LYS A 119 -3.20 -17.50 -0.95
CA LYS A 119 -2.66 -18.42 0.07
C LYS A 119 -3.50 -19.69 0.22
N ALA A 120 -4.82 -19.57 0.30
CA ALA A 120 -5.70 -20.72 0.46
C ALA A 120 -5.77 -21.56 -0.83
N TRP A 121 -5.76 -20.88 -1.98
CA TRP A 121 -5.69 -21.56 -3.28
C TRP A 121 -4.41 -22.39 -3.41
N ALA A 122 -3.26 -21.80 -3.07
CA ALA A 122 -1.96 -22.47 -3.16
C ALA A 122 -1.89 -23.69 -2.22
N HIS A 123 -2.36 -23.55 -0.98
CA HIS A 123 -2.46 -24.66 -0.05
C HIS A 123 -3.35 -25.80 -0.59
N LYS A 124 -4.53 -25.47 -1.12
CA LYS A 124 -5.42 -26.48 -1.72
C LYS A 124 -4.76 -27.19 -2.90
N ALA A 125 -4.12 -26.43 -3.81
CA ALA A 125 -3.40 -26.98 -4.95
C ALA A 125 -2.32 -28.00 -4.51
N MET A 126 -1.59 -27.71 -3.44
CA MET A 126 -0.60 -28.63 -2.87
C MET A 126 -1.26 -29.90 -2.29
N VAL A 127 -2.37 -29.76 -1.56
CA VAL A 127 -3.14 -30.91 -1.03
C VAL A 127 -3.69 -31.78 -2.16
N ASP A 128 -4.10 -31.17 -3.26
CA ASP A 128 -4.61 -31.86 -4.46
C ASP A 128 -3.47 -32.51 -5.29
N GLY A 129 -2.23 -32.48 -4.81
CA GLY A 129 -1.08 -33.19 -5.38
C GLY A 129 -0.23 -32.38 -6.37
N LYS A 130 -0.51 -31.08 -6.56
CA LYS A 130 0.36 -30.21 -7.35
C LYS A 130 1.64 -29.92 -6.58
N THR A 131 2.77 -29.97 -7.28
CA THR A 131 4.09 -29.70 -6.70
C THR A 131 4.65 -28.37 -7.20
N HIS A 132 5.80 -27.98 -6.69
CA HIS A 132 6.56 -26.80 -7.14
C HIS A 132 6.91 -26.81 -8.64
N SER A 133 6.74 -27.94 -9.33
CA SER A 133 6.92 -28.04 -10.79
C SER A 133 5.75 -27.43 -11.58
N ASP A 134 4.58 -27.21 -10.97
CA ASP A 134 3.48 -26.47 -11.58
C ASP A 134 3.81 -24.96 -11.55
N PRO A 135 3.96 -24.29 -12.71
CA PRO A 135 4.41 -22.89 -12.77
C PRO A 135 3.38 -21.91 -12.17
N VAL A 136 2.10 -22.25 -12.18
CA VAL A 136 1.04 -21.42 -11.58
C VAL A 136 1.09 -21.50 -10.07
N LEU A 137 1.30 -22.70 -9.53
CA LEU A 137 1.51 -22.91 -8.09
C LEU A 137 2.81 -22.29 -7.61
N ALA A 138 3.91 -22.44 -8.36
CA ALA A 138 5.19 -21.82 -8.03
C ALA A 138 5.05 -20.29 -7.94
N ALA A 139 4.41 -19.67 -8.94
CA ALA A 139 4.16 -18.23 -8.92
C ALA A 139 3.25 -17.79 -7.75
N ALA A 140 2.20 -18.56 -7.44
CA ALA A 140 1.35 -18.29 -6.28
C ALA A 140 2.15 -18.34 -4.97
N ASN A 141 3.00 -19.35 -4.79
CA ASN A 141 3.82 -19.52 -3.60
C ASN A 141 4.82 -18.38 -3.43
N VAL A 142 5.50 -17.94 -4.50
CA VAL A 142 6.41 -16.79 -4.41
C VAL A 142 5.68 -15.52 -3.99
N ALA A 143 4.51 -15.23 -4.58
CA ALA A 143 3.73 -14.06 -4.20
C ALA A 143 3.22 -14.13 -2.74
N VAL A 144 2.86 -15.33 -2.27
CA VAL A 144 2.44 -15.55 -0.88
C VAL A 144 3.61 -15.39 0.08
N ASN A 145 4.78 -15.97 -0.21
CA ASN A 145 5.97 -15.87 0.63
C ASN A 145 6.44 -14.42 0.73
N ASN A 146 6.59 -13.71 -0.39
CA ASN A 146 6.94 -12.29 -0.38
C ASN A 146 6.02 -11.46 0.53
N ALA A 147 4.70 -11.72 0.50
CA ALA A 147 3.75 -11.03 1.35
C ALA A 147 3.88 -11.41 2.84
N LEU A 148 4.15 -12.69 3.14
CA LEU A 148 4.36 -13.18 4.50
C LEU A 148 5.68 -12.69 5.08
N ASP A 149 6.78 -12.75 4.34
CA ASP A 149 8.12 -12.33 4.77
C ASP A 149 8.13 -10.85 5.14
N ILE A 150 7.52 -10.01 4.29
CA ILE A 150 7.39 -8.58 4.54
C ILE A 150 6.48 -8.31 5.75
N SER A 151 5.39 -9.07 5.90
CA SER A 151 4.51 -8.99 7.07
C SER A 151 5.24 -9.39 8.36
N PHE A 152 6.01 -10.48 8.34
CA PHE A 152 6.78 -10.96 9.48
C PHE A 152 7.89 -9.98 9.85
N TYR A 153 8.62 -9.46 8.87
CA TYR A 153 9.59 -8.41 9.09
C TYR A 153 8.96 -7.20 9.79
N LYS A 154 7.82 -6.69 9.29
CA LYS A 154 7.10 -5.56 9.90
C LYS A 154 6.72 -5.85 11.36
N GLN A 155 6.19 -7.04 11.62
CA GLN A 155 5.79 -7.45 12.97
C GLN A 155 7.00 -7.54 13.91
N LEU A 156 8.11 -8.12 13.47
CA LEU A 156 9.33 -8.25 14.27
C LEU A 156 10.02 -6.89 14.50
N ALA A 157 10.01 -6.01 13.50
CA ALA A 157 10.57 -4.67 13.60
C ALA A 157 9.78 -3.79 14.59
N CYS A 158 8.45 -3.87 14.57
CA CYS A 158 7.57 -3.08 15.44
C CYS A 158 7.41 -3.71 16.84
N SER A 159 7.45 -5.04 16.93
CA SER A 159 7.26 -5.78 18.18
C SER A 159 8.08 -7.07 18.17
N PRO A 160 9.34 -7.05 18.63
CA PRO A 160 10.21 -8.22 18.62
C PRO A 160 9.62 -9.43 19.37
N LYS A 161 8.76 -9.20 20.37
CA LYS A 161 8.05 -10.26 21.11
C LYS A 161 7.06 -11.05 20.24
N ALA A 162 6.64 -10.51 19.09
CA ALA A 162 5.79 -11.22 18.13
C ALA A 162 6.44 -12.51 17.61
N VAL A 163 7.77 -12.64 17.69
CA VAL A 163 8.49 -13.87 17.31
C VAL A 163 7.91 -15.13 17.96
N LEU A 164 7.48 -15.04 19.22
CA LEU A 164 6.92 -16.17 19.98
C LEU A 164 5.60 -16.69 19.40
N ALA A 165 4.85 -15.82 18.72
CA ALA A 165 3.63 -16.19 18.00
C ALA A 165 3.95 -16.63 16.57
N LEU A 166 4.88 -15.95 15.90
CA LEU A 166 5.27 -16.23 14.51
C LEU A 166 5.94 -17.60 14.36
N GLU A 167 6.78 -18.01 15.31
CA GLU A 167 7.42 -19.34 15.37
C GLU A 167 6.40 -20.49 15.34
N ARG A 168 5.17 -20.25 15.80
CA ARG A 168 4.10 -21.26 15.79
C ARG A 168 3.40 -21.38 14.44
N THR A 169 3.69 -20.48 13.50
CA THR A 169 3.08 -20.49 12.18
C THR A 169 3.85 -21.45 11.27
N PRO A 170 3.18 -22.23 10.40
CA PRO A 170 3.86 -23.15 9.49
C PRO A 170 4.56 -22.44 8.32
N TYR A 171 4.56 -21.11 8.31
CA TYR A 171 5.11 -20.27 7.24
C TYR A 171 6.35 -19.49 7.69
N PHE A 172 6.74 -19.60 8.95
CA PHE A 172 7.93 -18.94 9.48
C PHE A 172 8.95 -20.02 9.83
N GLU A 173 9.99 -20.17 9.00
CA GLU A 173 11.06 -21.12 9.28
C GLU A 173 12.18 -20.48 10.11
N SER A 174 12.64 -19.27 9.73
CA SER A 174 13.64 -18.53 10.50
C SER A 174 13.74 -17.05 10.06
N VAL A 175 14.62 -16.26 10.68
CA VAL A 175 14.88 -14.85 10.27
C VAL A 175 15.58 -14.77 8.88
N GLY A 176 16.08 -15.89 8.34
CA GLY A 176 16.81 -15.95 7.06
C GLY A 176 16.20 -16.90 6.02
N HIS A 177 14.95 -17.32 6.19
CA HIS A 177 14.19 -18.19 5.29
C HIS A 177 12.71 -17.82 5.31
#